data_AF-A0A7S0N4K9-F1
#
_entry.id   AF-A0A7S0N4K9-F1
#
_cell.length_a   1.000
_cell.length_b   1.000
_cell.length_c   1.000
_cell.angle_alpha   90.00
_cell.angle_beta   90.00
_cell.angle_gamma   90.00
#
_symmetry.space_group_name_H-M   'P 1'
#
loop_
_entity.id
_entity.type
_entity.pdbx_description
1 polymer ?
#
loop_
_entity_poly.entity_id
_entity_poly.type
_entity_poly.pdbx_seq_one_letter_code
_entity_poly.pdbx_strand_id
1 'polypeptide(L)'
;MKTILKEKLAQRDGDEGTKRGLYSAILLVERFLKYAKGTDAELAVLKEQVQRLLKTNGKGAPKAQVPSRPHSTRPCVRSAEPCSTPAKGSPKPADGSHRVQRVAQIADLGQLCYTLPPLTVERKGRTKMGDFALLNKGLAEVSRRQIQEEYNTKKRNQQRVRTDLSGQIREMEEQRVANMRAKQEALKDMDRKIHEHQDELEEQHRQWLEECKKKKGDRDRAVMDANARKQVQKELAWAQELAIVKNAKAELRAQQEKEHRIFLENKTELVETAKLNSKRIKEKFLEREEEKKHDAALSKQAMQMAIDRENSAKAAVEKIAEKGRQMLKMGGMDELVAAREKKFREELERAQRDKEAYEREQDRIAAEREAARKQREHDTVLTLDKQMRELRARKQKEKDELTAFGRGLARDVENYSVLENELEQARRLMNEDNKLQVVEQWQTEAQRRYADQVGVMSEFETARNKEYLQIALGKA
;
A
#
# COMPACT_ATOMS: atom_id res chain seq x y z
N MET A 1 3.17 26.63 10.90
CA MET A 1 4.19 25.97 10.06
C MET A 1 3.65 25.54 8.70
N LYS A 2 2.55 24.76 8.64
CA LYS A 2 1.88 24.39 7.37
C LYS A 2 1.49 25.59 6.50
N THR A 3 0.88 26.62 7.09
CA THR A 3 0.50 27.87 6.43
C THR A 3 1.72 28.61 5.87
N ILE A 4 2.79 28.74 6.67
CA ILE A 4 4.06 29.38 6.25
C ILE A 4 4.71 28.64 5.06
N LEU A 5 4.67 27.30 5.05
CA LEU A 5 5.20 26.50 3.93
C LEU A 5 4.34 26.64 2.67
N LYS A 6 3.01 26.77 2.80
CA LYS A 6 2.10 27.01 1.69
C LYS A 6 2.24 28.42 1.12
N GLU A 7 2.41 29.44 1.96
CA GLU A 7 2.72 30.80 1.51
C GLU A 7 4.07 30.87 0.80
N LYS A 8 5.11 30.19 1.31
CA LYS A 8 6.42 30.10 0.64
C LYS A 8 6.39 29.34 -0.68
N LEU A 9 5.48 28.39 -0.83
CA LEU A 9 5.23 27.70 -2.10
C LEU A 9 4.50 28.61 -3.10
N ALA A 10 3.57 29.44 -2.62
CA ALA A 10 2.82 30.38 -3.45
C ALA A 10 3.65 31.62 -3.86
N GLN A 11 4.63 32.03 -3.05
CA GLN A 11 5.44 33.24 -3.26
C GLN A 11 6.72 33.03 -4.10
N ARG A 12 7.05 31.80 -4.54
CA ARG A 12 8.32 31.52 -5.23
C ARG A 12 8.16 31.10 -6.69
N ASP A 13 8.65 31.95 -7.59
CA ASP A 13 9.03 31.64 -8.98
C ASP A 13 10.37 30.88 -9.05
N GLY A 14 10.59 29.92 -8.14
CA GLY A 14 11.86 29.20 -8.00
C GLY A 14 11.88 27.82 -8.67
N ASP A 15 13.09 27.36 -9.02
CA ASP A 15 13.44 26.05 -9.61
C ASP A 15 12.59 24.87 -9.10
N GLU A 16 12.25 23.95 -10.00
CA GLU A 16 11.41 22.78 -9.70
C GLU A 16 11.91 21.96 -8.50
N GLY A 17 13.24 21.92 -8.28
CA GLY A 17 13.84 21.24 -7.13
C GLY A 17 13.43 21.85 -5.78
N THR A 18 13.27 23.17 -5.70
CA THR A 18 12.84 23.85 -4.48
C THR A 18 11.33 23.72 -4.26
N LYS A 19 10.53 23.70 -5.33
CA LYS A 19 9.08 23.43 -5.26
C LYS A 19 8.80 22.00 -4.77
N ARG A 20 9.54 21.00 -5.27
CA ARG A 20 9.47 19.61 -4.75
C ARG A 20 9.85 19.51 -3.28
N GLY A 21 10.93 20.19 -2.87
CA GLY A 21 11.36 20.21 -1.46
C GLY A 21 10.29 20.80 -0.51
N LEU A 22 9.62 21.87 -0.93
CA LEU A 22 8.52 22.48 -0.18
C LEU A 22 7.27 21.58 -0.13
N TYR A 23 6.91 20.92 -1.23
CA TYR A 23 5.81 19.95 -1.27
C TYR A 23 6.04 18.77 -0.32
N SER A 24 7.25 18.18 -0.35
CA SER A 24 7.61 17.09 0.55
C SER A 24 7.60 17.50 2.02
N ALA A 25 8.02 18.73 2.33
CA ALA A 25 7.93 19.28 3.68
C ALA A 25 6.48 19.48 4.15
N ILE A 26 5.57 19.92 3.26
CA ILE A 26 4.14 20.05 3.57
C ILE A 26 3.51 18.69 3.86
N LEU A 27 3.82 17.67 3.05
CA LEU A 27 3.31 16.31 3.23
C LEU A 27 3.79 15.68 4.55
N LEU A 28 5.03 15.93 4.95
CA LEU A 28 5.57 15.50 6.24
C LEU A 28 4.82 16.15 7.41
N VAL A 29 4.53 17.45 7.33
CA VAL A 29 3.74 18.16 8.34
C VAL A 29 2.29 17.66 8.37
N GLU A 30 1.68 17.36 7.23
CA GLU A 30 0.32 16.80 7.16
C GLU A 30 0.24 15.38 7.72
N ARG A 31 1.25 14.55 7.46
CA ARG A 31 1.34 13.20 8.04
C ARG A 31 1.55 13.26 9.55
N PHE A 32 2.38 14.18 10.02
CA PHE A 32 2.56 14.40 11.46
C PHE A 32 1.26 14.83 12.14
N LEU A 33 0.54 15.81 11.58
CA LEU A 33 -0.75 16.26 12.13
C LEU A 33 -1.84 15.18 12.15
N LYS A 34 -1.72 14.16 11.28
CA LYS A 34 -2.70 13.07 11.19
C LYS A 34 -2.44 11.92 12.15
N TYR A 35 -1.19 11.73 12.60
CA TYR A 35 -0.78 10.52 13.34
C TYR A 35 0.01 10.78 14.64
N ALA A 36 0.46 12.01 14.91
CA ALA A 36 1.25 12.32 16.10
C ALA A 36 0.37 12.75 17.29
N LYS A 37 0.83 12.48 18.51
CA LYS A 37 0.14 12.87 19.76
C LYS A 37 0.48 14.29 20.21
N GLY A 38 1.40 14.97 19.51
CA GLY A 38 1.68 16.40 19.69
C GLY A 38 2.65 16.70 20.84
N THR A 39 3.52 15.75 21.20
CA THR A 39 4.52 15.97 22.25
C THR A 39 5.66 16.87 21.77
N ASP A 40 6.29 17.63 22.68
CA ASP A 40 7.36 18.58 22.33
C ASP A 40 8.59 17.91 21.69
N ALA A 41 8.88 16.66 22.06
CA ALA A 41 9.94 15.85 21.46
C ALA A 41 9.64 15.50 20.00
N GLU A 42 8.41 15.09 19.69
CA GLU A 42 7.95 14.81 18.33
C GLU A 42 7.97 16.08 17.45
N LEU A 43 7.63 17.23 18.05
CA LEU A 43 7.65 18.54 17.39
C LEU A 43 9.08 19.02 17.07
N ALA A 44 10.06 18.72 17.93
CA ALA A 44 11.46 19.01 17.68
C ALA A 44 12.02 18.18 16.51
N VAL A 45 11.71 16.88 16.46
CA VAL A 45 12.10 15.98 15.36
C VAL A 45 11.49 16.43 14.03
N LEU A 46 10.21 16.84 14.02
CA LEU A 46 9.56 17.36 12.82
C LEU A 46 10.24 18.64 12.31
N LYS A 47 10.55 19.59 13.22
CA LYS A 47 11.25 20.83 12.86
C LYS A 47 12.62 20.53 12.25
N GLU A 48 13.35 19.58 12.83
CA GLU A 48 14.67 19.20 12.35
C GLU A 48 14.62 18.50 10.97
N GLN A 49 13.64 17.60 10.77
CA GLN A 49 13.44 16.92 9.48
C GLN A 49 13.02 17.89 8.37
N VAL A 50 12.11 18.82 8.66
CA VAL A 50 11.71 19.88 7.72
C VAL A 50 12.90 20.79 7.41
N GLN A 51 13.72 21.14 8.40
CA GLN A 51 14.90 21.98 8.18
C GLN A 51 16.00 21.26 7.37
N ARG A 52 16.21 19.96 7.59
CA ARG A 52 17.11 19.13 6.77
C ARG A 52 16.67 19.09 5.32
N LEU A 53 15.38 18.86 5.05
CA LEU A 53 14.81 18.82 3.69
C LEU A 53 14.92 20.15 2.94
N LEU A 54 14.80 21.27 3.65
CA LEU A 54 14.96 22.59 3.06
C LEU A 54 16.44 22.94 2.82
N LYS A 55 17.37 22.43 3.63
CA LYS A 55 18.82 22.65 3.46
C LYS A 55 19.43 21.79 2.36
N THR A 56 19.01 20.54 2.20
CA THR A 56 19.55 19.62 1.17
C THR A 56 19.12 20.00 -0.25
N ASN A 57 17.92 20.56 -0.42
CA ASN A 57 17.42 20.99 -1.73
C ASN A 57 17.78 22.45 -2.08
N GLY A 58 18.41 23.19 -1.17
CA GLY A 58 18.86 24.58 -1.37
C GLY A 58 20.32 24.73 -1.80
N LYS A 59 21.12 23.65 -1.77
CA LYS A 59 22.48 23.62 -2.32
C LYS A 59 22.45 22.69 -3.53
N GLY A 60 22.54 23.27 -4.73
CA GLY A 60 22.60 22.51 -5.98
C GLY A 60 23.60 21.36 -5.86
N ALA A 61 23.17 20.17 -6.30
CA ALA A 61 24.02 18.99 -6.33
C ALA A 61 25.34 19.29 -7.06
N PRO A 62 26.49 18.79 -6.58
CA PRO A 62 27.76 19.00 -7.26
C PRO A 62 27.66 18.33 -8.63
N LYS A 63 27.92 19.11 -9.70
CA LYS A 63 28.03 18.59 -11.06
C LYS A 63 29.03 17.43 -11.05
N ALA A 64 28.54 16.22 -11.27
CA ALA A 64 29.38 15.04 -11.43
C ALA A 64 30.35 15.30 -12.60
N GLN A 65 31.64 15.31 -12.28
CA GLN A 65 32.71 15.27 -13.26
C GLN A 65 32.54 14.04 -14.15
N VAL A 66 32.40 14.29 -15.45
CA VAL A 66 32.49 13.26 -16.48
C VAL A 66 33.93 12.75 -16.50
N PRO A 67 34.19 11.44 -16.36
CA PRO A 67 35.53 10.91 -16.55
C PRO A 67 35.87 11.01 -18.05
N SER A 68 36.88 11.81 -18.39
CA SER A 68 37.47 11.86 -19.72
C SER A 68 38.06 10.49 -20.08
N ARG A 69 37.57 9.88 -21.15
CA ARG A 69 38.18 8.70 -21.78
C ARG A 69 39.60 9.03 -22.26
N PRO A 70 40.56 8.08 -22.18
CA PRO A 70 41.92 8.28 -22.64
C PRO A 70 42.00 8.17 -24.17
N HIS A 71 42.70 9.11 -24.81
CA HIS A 71 43.04 9.03 -26.23
C HIS A 71 44.08 7.95 -26.48
N SER A 72 43.72 7.00 -27.34
CA SER A 72 44.65 6.05 -27.95
C SER A 72 45.59 6.79 -28.89
N THR A 73 46.88 6.78 -28.54
CA THR A 73 47.99 7.13 -29.40
C THR A 73 48.39 5.90 -30.23
N ARG A 74 48.42 6.01 -31.56
CA ARG A 74 49.47 5.47 -32.46
C ARG A 74 49.24 5.89 -33.94
N PRO A 75 50.28 5.83 -34.81
CA PRO A 75 50.63 6.96 -35.69
C PRO A 75 50.75 6.63 -37.20
N CYS A 76 50.90 7.69 -38.02
CA CYS A 76 51.38 7.73 -39.43
C CYS A 76 50.43 7.12 -40.49
N VAL A 77 50.20 7.68 -41.68
CA VAL A 77 51.17 8.13 -42.70
C VAL A 77 50.62 9.27 -43.59
N ARG A 78 51.51 10.24 -43.81
CA ARG A 78 51.71 11.24 -44.88
C ARG A 78 50.95 11.17 -46.23
N SER A 79 50.58 12.40 -46.65
CA SER A 79 50.75 13.06 -47.97
C SER A 79 50.05 12.54 -49.22
N ALA A 80 49.16 13.35 -49.80
CA ALA A 80 49.42 14.09 -51.04
C ALA A 80 48.30 15.13 -51.25
N GLU A 81 48.66 16.19 -51.94
CA GLU A 81 48.00 17.50 -52.01
C GLU A 81 47.01 17.60 -53.21
N PRO A 82 46.43 18.77 -53.54
CA PRO A 82 45.02 18.95 -53.91
C PRO A 82 44.80 19.14 -55.42
N CYS A 83 43.53 19.15 -55.89
CA CYS A 83 43.23 19.88 -57.13
C CYS A 83 41.76 20.33 -57.23
N SER A 84 41.65 21.59 -57.61
CA SER A 84 40.50 22.42 -57.91
C SER A 84 39.54 21.87 -58.96
N THR A 85 38.25 22.17 -58.80
CA THR A 85 37.41 22.64 -59.93
C THR A 85 36.45 23.73 -59.44
N PRO A 86 36.42 24.91 -60.10
CA PRO A 86 35.28 25.81 -60.06
C PRO A 86 34.34 25.51 -61.23
N ALA A 87 33.05 25.68 -61.00
CA ALA A 87 32.00 25.52 -62.00
C ALA A 87 31.58 26.88 -62.58
N LYS A 88 31.44 26.89 -63.92
CA LYS A 88 30.46 27.61 -64.75
C LYS A 88 30.49 29.14 -64.82
N GLY A 89 30.73 29.61 -66.05
CA GLY A 89 30.24 30.89 -66.55
C GLY A 89 30.72 31.15 -67.97
N SER A 90 29.90 30.80 -68.97
CA SER A 90 29.95 31.43 -70.30
C SER A 90 28.55 32.01 -70.56
N PRO A 91 28.43 33.11 -71.32
CA PRO A 91 28.19 32.91 -72.75
C PRO A 91 28.69 34.02 -73.73
N LYS A 92 29.16 33.56 -74.91
CA LYS A 92 28.88 34.07 -76.29
C LYS A 92 29.47 35.44 -76.78
N PRO A 93 29.45 35.78 -78.10
CA PRO A 93 30.59 35.52 -79.02
C PRO A 93 31.00 36.74 -79.91
N ALA A 94 32.13 36.66 -80.62
CA ALA A 94 32.44 37.40 -81.86
C ALA A 94 33.74 36.80 -82.46
N ASP A 95 33.65 35.99 -83.53
CA ASP A 95 33.87 36.38 -84.93
C ASP A 95 35.11 37.26 -85.18
N GLY A 96 36.08 36.70 -85.92
CA GLY A 96 37.31 37.42 -86.28
C GLY A 96 38.41 36.58 -86.95
N SER A 97 38.04 35.86 -88.02
CA SER A 97 38.86 35.43 -89.16
C SER A 97 40.41 35.62 -89.17
N HIS A 98 41.10 34.49 -89.41
CA HIS A 98 42.26 34.26 -90.30
C HIS A 98 43.29 35.38 -90.55
N ARG A 99 44.60 35.05 -90.45
CA ARG A 99 45.47 34.72 -91.62
C ARG A 99 46.93 34.49 -91.19
N VAL A 100 47.46 33.29 -91.44
CA VAL A 100 48.89 32.98 -91.36
C VAL A 100 49.36 32.48 -92.74
N GLN A 101 50.36 33.18 -93.26
CA GLN A 101 51.42 32.78 -94.19
C GLN A 101 51.22 32.68 -95.71
N ARG A 102 52.08 33.50 -96.34
CA ARG A 102 53.08 33.21 -97.39
C ARG A 102 52.68 33.32 -98.88
N VAL A 103 53.36 34.30 -99.49
CA VAL A 103 54.14 34.25 -100.74
C VAL A 103 53.42 33.76 -101.99
N ALA A 104 53.12 34.70 -102.88
CA ALA A 104 53.59 34.73 -104.28
C ALA A 104 52.78 35.77 -105.04
N GLN A 105 53.35 36.93 -105.31
CA GLN A 105 52.94 37.79 -106.43
C GLN A 105 54.05 38.80 -106.72
N ILE A 106 54.89 38.44 -107.69
CA ILE A 106 55.67 39.35 -108.51
C ILE A 106 54.89 39.45 -109.82
N ALA A 107 54.28 40.60 -110.09
CA ALA A 107 54.04 41.13 -111.43
C ALA A 107 53.53 42.58 -111.28
N ASP A 108 54.05 43.46 -112.13
CA ASP A 108 53.67 44.87 -112.36
C ASP A 108 54.27 45.95 -111.46
N LEU A 109 55.57 46.21 -111.69
CA LEU A 109 56.01 47.56 -112.04
C LEU A 109 56.91 47.43 -113.28
N GLY A 110 56.45 48.02 -114.38
CA GLY A 110 57.18 48.08 -115.63
C GLY A 110 58.31 49.12 -115.60
N GLN A 111 58.96 49.20 -116.77
CA GLN A 111 59.86 50.27 -117.19
C GLN A 111 61.24 50.32 -116.54
N LEU A 112 62.17 49.56 -117.11
CA LEU A 112 63.37 50.20 -117.68
C LEU A 112 63.90 49.40 -118.86
N CYS A 113 63.68 49.98 -120.04
CA CYS A 113 64.25 49.59 -121.32
C CYS A 113 65.78 49.67 -121.25
N TYR A 114 66.50 48.63 -121.66
CA TYR A 114 67.52 48.72 -122.71
C TYR A 114 67.73 47.33 -123.32
N THR A 115 67.10 47.15 -124.47
CA THR A 115 67.47 46.17 -125.49
C THR A 115 68.77 46.59 -126.15
N LEU A 116 69.80 45.76 -126.00
CA LEU A 116 70.64 45.37 -127.13
C LEU A 116 69.77 44.70 -128.22
N PRO A 117 70.16 44.74 -129.49
CA PRO A 117 69.27 44.64 -130.66
C PRO A 117 68.50 43.32 -130.80
N PRO A 118 67.35 43.33 -131.53
CA PRO A 118 66.32 42.31 -131.44
C PRO A 118 66.71 41.02 -132.16
N LEU A 119 66.83 39.93 -131.39
CA LEU A 119 66.75 38.57 -131.91
C LEU A 119 65.28 38.14 -131.98
N THR A 120 64.87 37.82 -133.21
CA THR A 120 63.57 37.33 -133.68
C THR A 120 62.62 36.70 -132.64
N VAL A 121 61.39 37.21 -132.65
CA VAL A 121 60.26 36.94 -131.73
C VAL A 121 59.74 35.49 -131.82
N GLU A 122 60.17 34.71 -132.80
CA GLU A 122 59.61 33.39 -133.11
C GLU A 122 59.97 32.29 -132.11
N ARG A 123 61.01 32.48 -131.28
CA ARG A 123 61.45 31.43 -130.33
C ARG A 123 60.72 31.46 -128.99
N LYS A 124 60.17 32.61 -128.55
CA LYS A 124 59.45 32.75 -127.27
C LYS A 124 57.96 32.36 -127.36
N GLY A 125 57.39 32.30 -128.56
CA GLY A 125 56.03 31.78 -128.78
C GLY A 125 55.95 30.26 -128.63
N ARG A 126 56.97 29.52 -129.13
CA ARG A 126 57.01 28.05 -129.06
C ARG A 126 57.20 27.48 -127.66
N THR A 127 57.82 28.22 -126.72
CA THR A 127 57.98 27.76 -125.33
C THR A 127 56.74 27.98 -124.45
N LYS A 128 55.87 28.94 -124.78
CA LYS A 128 54.58 29.13 -124.08
C LYS A 128 53.50 28.12 -124.49
N MET A 129 53.68 27.46 -125.64
CA MET A 129 52.75 26.47 -126.22
C MET A 129 53.40 25.08 -126.41
N GLY A 130 54.60 24.85 -125.88
CA GLY A 130 55.27 23.56 -125.97
C GLY A 130 54.62 22.51 -125.08
N ASP A 131 54.70 21.24 -125.48
CA ASP A 131 54.02 20.11 -124.83
C ASP A 131 54.28 20.04 -123.31
N PHE A 132 55.47 20.41 -122.85
CA PHE A 132 55.82 20.50 -121.42
C PHE A 132 55.04 21.58 -120.65
N ALA A 133 54.72 22.72 -121.27
CA ALA A 133 53.92 23.78 -120.65
C ALA A 133 52.45 23.38 -120.52
N LEU A 134 51.93 22.61 -121.49
CA LEU A 134 50.60 22.00 -121.43
C LEU A 134 50.55 20.88 -120.37
N LEU A 135 51.61 20.06 -120.26
CA LEU A 135 51.76 19.04 -119.23
C LEU A 135 51.78 19.64 -117.81
N ASN A 136 52.51 20.75 -117.59
CA ASN A 136 52.52 21.45 -116.32
C ASN A 136 51.17 22.10 -115.97
N LYS A 137 50.43 22.63 -116.97
CA LYS A 137 49.05 23.08 -116.75
C LYS A 137 48.12 21.92 -116.40
N GLY A 138 48.24 20.78 -117.08
CA GLY A 138 47.52 19.56 -116.75
C GLY A 138 47.82 19.04 -115.34
N LEU A 139 49.10 19.02 -114.93
CA LEU A 139 49.53 18.65 -113.57
C LEU A 139 49.00 19.63 -112.52
N ALA A 140 49.01 20.94 -112.80
CA ALA A 140 48.46 21.94 -111.89
C ALA A 140 46.92 21.83 -111.77
N GLU A 141 46.21 21.49 -112.85
CA GLU A 141 44.77 21.22 -112.83
C GLU A 141 44.43 19.94 -112.09
N VAL A 142 45.20 18.86 -112.28
CA VAL A 142 45.07 17.61 -111.52
C VAL A 142 45.34 17.85 -110.03
N SER A 143 46.38 18.61 -109.68
CA SER A 143 46.68 18.98 -108.28
C SER A 143 45.56 19.83 -107.66
N ARG A 144 44.99 20.80 -108.39
CA ARG A 144 43.83 21.56 -107.91
C ARG A 144 42.59 20.68 -107.71
N ARG A 145 42.35 19.72 -108.60
CA ARG A 145 41.26 18.75 -108.44
C ARG A 145 41.48 17.85 -107.22
N GLN A 146 42.70 17.35 -107.02
CA GLN A 146 43.06 16.55 -105.85
C GLN A 146 42.87 17.33 -104.54
N ILE A 147 43.33 18.58 -104.44
CA ILE A 147 43.13 19.43 -103.26
C ILE A 147 41.64 19.67 -103.00
N GLN A 148 40.83 19.87 -104.06
CA GLN A 148 39.39 20.07 -103.94
C GLN A 148 38.68 18.78 -103.49
N GLU A 149 39.09 17.62 -104.00
CA GLU A 149 38.60 16.30 -103.58
C GLU A 149 38.98 15.99 -102.12
N GLU A 150 40.21 16.28 -101.71
CA GLU A 150 40.67 16.17 -100.31
C GLU A 150 39.88 17.10 -99.38
N TYR A 151 39.61 18.33 -99.78
CA TYR A 151 38.77 19.25 -99.01
C TYR A 151 37.34 18.74 -98.87
N ASN A 152 36.75 18.24 -99.96
CA ASN A 152 35.40 17.69 -99.97
C ASN A 152 35.30 16.40 -99.14
N THR A 153 36.30 15.53 -99.20
CA THR A 153 36.35 14.31 -98.36
C THR A 153 36.54 14.66 -96.89
N LYS A 154 37.43 15.61 -96.56
CA LYS A 154 37.60 16.11 -95.18
C LYS A 154 36.31 16.74 -94.64
N LYS A 155 35.60 17.52 -95.45
CA LYS A 155 34.30 18.13 -95.08
C LYS A 155 33.23 17.06 -94.87
N ARG A 156 33.14 16.06 -95.75
CA ARG A 156 32.22 14.92 -95.59
C ARG A 156 32.52 14.12 -94.33
N ASN A 157 33.80 13.85 -94.05
CA ASN A 157 34.22 13.15 -92.83
C ASN A 157 33.92 13.98 -91.58
N GLN A 158 34.17 15.29 -91.60
CA GLN A 158 33.83 16.17 -90.49
C GLN A 158 32.31 16.24 -90.26
N GLN A 159 31.52 16.22 -91.33
CA GLN A 159 30.06 16.18 -91.24
C GLN A 159 29.55 14.84 -90.69
N ARG A 160 30.14 13.71 -91.10
CA ARG A 160 29.85 12.38 -90.53
C ARG A 160 30.17 12.31 -89.04
N VAL A 161 31.36 12.76 -88.64
CA VAL A 161 31.74 12.81 -87.22
C VAL A 161 30.78 13.68 -86.42
N ARG A 162 30.31 14.81 -86.97
CA ARG A 162 29.31 15.64 -86.30
C ARG A 162 27.96 14.93 -86.16
N THR A 163 27.49 14.22 -87.17
CA THR A 163 26.22 13.47 -87.09
C THR A 163 26.34 12.31 -86.11
N ASP A 164 27.45 11.59 -86.10
CA ASP A 164 27.69 10.45 -85.20
C ASP A 164 27.77 10.92 -83.74
N LEU A 165 28.51 12.00 -83.46
CA LEU A 165 28.57 12.61 -82.13
C LEU A 165 27.21 13.16 -81.68
N SER A 166 26.44 13.77 -82.59
CA SER A 166 25.08 14.24 -82.28
C SER A 166 24.14 13.07 -81.97
N GLY A 167 24.30 11.94 -82.66
CA GLY A 167 23.58 10.70 -82.38
C GLY A 167 23.90 10.14 -80.99
N GLN A 168 25.18 10.07 -80.64
CA GLN A 168 25.62 9.62 -79.30
C GLN A 168 25.12 10.54 -78.18
N ILE A 169 25.15 11.86 -78.38
CA ILE A 169 24.61 12.81 -77.40
C ILE A 169 23.12 12.57 -77.19
N ARG A 170 22.36 12.40 -78.28
CA ARG A 170 20.92 12.13 -78.21
C ARG A 170 20.61 10.81 -77.50
N GLU A 171 21.35 9.75 -77.80
CA GLU A 171 21.17 8.45 -77.14
C GLU A 171 21.46 8.53 -75.63
N MET A 172 22.53 9.23 -75.23
CA MET A 172 22.80 9.47 -73.81
C MET A 172 21.70 10.29 -73.12
N GLU A 173 21.12 11.27 -73.83
CA GLU A 173 20.07 12.12 -73.30
C GLU A 173 18.74 11.35 -73.15
N GLU A 174 18.42 10.48 -74.11
CA GLU A 174 17.29 9.53 -74.04
C GLU A 174 17.47 8.54 -72.88
N GLN A 175 18.66 7.96 -72.71
CA GLN A 175 18.98 7.10 -71.56
C GLN A 175 18.90 7.85 -70.23
N ARG A 176 19.34 9.11 -70.17
CA ARG A 176 19.24 9.93 -68.96
C ARG A 176 17.79 10.22 -68.59
N VAL A 177 16.94 10.53 -69.57
CA VAL A 177 15.50 10.74 -69.35
C VAL A 177 14.82 9.45 -68.90
N ALA A 178 15.14 8.30 -69.52
CA ALA A 178 14.63 7.00 -69.10
C ALA A 178 15.03 6.67 -67.65
N ASN A 179 16.30 6.87 -67.29
CA ASN A 179 16.77 6.68 -65.92
C ASN A 179 16.11 7.63 -64.91
N MET A 180 15.84 8.88 -65.29
CA MET A 180 15.11 9.82 -64.43
C MET A 180 13.65 9.39 -64.22
N ARG A 181 12.97 8.91 -65.28
CA ARG A 181 11.61 8.38 -65.17
C ARG A 181 11.56 7.12 -64.30
N ALA A 182 12.47 6.17 -64.50
CA ALA A 182 12.56 4.97 -63.67
C ALA A 182 12.83 5.30 -62.19
N LYS A 183 13.70 6.28 -61.91
CA LYS A 183 13.92 6.77 -60.53
C LYS A 183 12.67 7.42 -59.93
N GLN A 184 11.92 8.20 -60.71
CA GLN A 184 10.67 8.81 -60.26
C GLN A 184 9.59 7.77 -59.97
N GLU A 185 9.48 6.71 -60.80
CA GLU A 185 8.56 5.60 -60.54
C GLU A 185 8.96 4.81 -59.30
N ALA A 186 10.25 4.50 -59.13
CA ALA A 186 10.74 3.84 -57.92
C ALA A 186 10.49 4.66 -56.64
N LEU A 187 10.61 5.99 -56.70
CA LEU A 187 10.27 6.87 -55.58
C LEU A 187 8.78 6.81 -55.24
N LYS A 188 7.90 6.85 -56.25
CA LYS A 188 6.44 6.72 -56.03
C LYS A 188 6.05 5.38 -55.42
N ASP A 189 6.72 4.30 -55.82
CA ASP A 189 6.49 2.98 -55.22
C ASP A 189 7.03 2.87 -53.79
N MET A 190 8.15 3.51 -53.48
CA MET A 190 8.62 3.61 -52.09
C MET A 190 7.65 4.42 -51.22
N ASP A 191 7.16 5.57 -51.71
CA ASP A 191 6.18 6.39 -50.99
C ASP A 191 4.89 5.60 -50.74
N ARG A 192 4.43 4.81 -51.72
CA ARG A 192 3.27 3.93 -51.55
C ARG A 192 3.48 2.90 -50.44
N LYS A 193 4.65 2.23 -50.42
CA LYS A 193 4.99 1.26 -49.37
C LYS A 193 5.10 1.89 -47.99
N ILE A 194 5.59 3.14 -47.91
CA ILE A 194 5.64 3.88 -46.65
C ILE A 194 4.23 4.14 -46.14
N HIS A 195 3.31 4.55 -47.01
CA HIS A 195 1.91 4.74 -46.62
C HIS A 195 1.22 3.44 -46.23
N GLU A 196 1.39 2.35 -46.99
CA GLU A 196 0.86 1.02 -46.64
C GLU A 196 1.37 0.57 -45.27
N HIS A 197 2.66 0.76 -44.97
CA HIS A 197 3.22 0.42 -43.65
C HIS A 197 2.67 1.33 -42.54
N GLN A 198 2.47 2.64 -42.80
CA GLN A 198 1.85 3.54 -41.83
C GLN A 198 0.43 3.12 -41.51
N ASP A 199 -0.37 2.78 -42.52
CA ASP A 199 -1.74 2.29 -42.36
C ASP A 199 -1.79 0.98 -41.57
N GLU A 200 -0.87 0.05 -41.85
CA GLU A 200 -0.74 -1.21 -41.08
C GLU A 200 -0.40 -0.95 -39.59
N LEU A 201 0.51 -0.02 -39.30
CA LEU A 201 0.87 0.34 -37.92
C LEU A 201 -0.29 1.04 -37.20
N GLU A 202 -1.02 1.90 -37.89
CA GLU A 202 -2.22 2.55 -37.33
C GLU A 202 -3.31 1.53 -37.01
N GLU A 203 -3.52 0.54 -37.88
CA GLU A 203 -4.50 -0.52 -37.66
C GLU A 203 -4.08 -1.44 -36.51
N GLN A 204 -2.79 -1.81 -36.42
CA GLN A 204 -2.25 -2.57 -35.27
C GLN A 204 -2.42 -1.79 -33.96
N HIS A 205 -2.14 -0.49 -33.96
CA HIS A 205 -2.33 0.37 -32.79
C HIS A 205 -3.81 0.49 -32.41
N ARG A 206 -4.72 0.58 -33.39
CA ARG A 206 -6.18 0.58 -33.16
C ARG A 206 -6.64 -0.72 -32.52
N GLN A 207 -6.19 -1.87 -33.04
CA GLN A 207 -6.50 -3.18 -32.47
C GLN A 207 -5.96 -3.33 -31.04
N TRP A 208 -4.73 -2.87 -30.79
CA TRP A 208 -4.14 -2.87 -29.45
C TRP A 208 -4.95 -2.01 -28.46
N LEU A 209 -5.39 -0.81 -28.88
CA LEU A 209 -6.25 0.04 -28.05
C LEU A 209 -7.59 -0.60 -27.73
N GLU A 210 -8.21 -1.30 -28.69
CA GLU A 210 -9.44 -2.05 -28.44
C GLU A 210 -9.24 -3.21 -27.47
N GLU A 211 -8.13 -3.94 -27.59
CA GLU A 211 -7.79 -5.01 -26.66
C GLU A 211 -7.54 -4.48 -25.24
N CYS A 212 -6.82 -3.35 -25.11
CA CYS A 212 -6.66 -2.66 -23.84
C CYS A 212 -7.99 -2.22 -23.24
N LYS A 213 -8.92 -1.69 -24.05
CA LYS A 213 -10.28 -1.34 -23.60
C LYS A 213 -11.06 -2.56 -23.12
N LYS A 214 -11.00 -3.68 -23.83
CA LYS A 214 -11.65 -4.95 -23.42
C LYS A 214 -11.08 -5.44 -22.08
N LYS A 215 -9.75 -5.55 -21.96
CA LYS A 215 -9.08 -5.97 -20.71
C LYS A 215 -9.42 -5.07 -19.54
N LYS A 216 -9.52 -3.75 -19.76
CA LYS A 216 -9.99 -2.80 -18.73
C LYS A 216 -11.44 -3.07 -18.33
N GLY A 217 -12.34 -3.25 -19.30
CA GLY A 217 -13.75 -3.56 -19.05
C GLY A 217 -13.96 -4.89 -18.30
N ASP A 218 -13.14 -5.89 -18.57
CA ASP A 218 -13.19 -7.18 -17.87
C ASP A 218 -12.66 -7.07 -16.43
N ARG A 219 -11.59 -6.28 -16.22
CA ARG A 219 -11.10 -5.96 -14.88
C ARG A 219 -12.12 -5.18 -14.06
N ASP A 220 -12.77 -4.19 -14.65
CA ASP A 220 -13.80 -3.38 -13.98
C ASP A 220 -15.01 -4.25 -13.61
N ARG A 221 -15.44 -5.16 -14.49
CA ARG A 221 -16.48 -6.17 -14.18
C ARG A 221 -16.08 -7.09 -13.03
N ALA A 222 -14.86 -7.63 -13.05
CA ALA A 222 -14.37 -8.49 -11.97
C ALA A 222 -14.32 -7.76 -10.61
N VAL A 223 -13.95 -6.48 -10.60
CA VAL A 223 -13.95 -5.65 -9.39
C VAL A 223 -15.38 -5.39 -8.89
N MET A 224 -16.32 -5.10 -9.78
CA MET A 224 -17.73 -4.90 -9.43
C MET A 224 -18.34 -6.20 -8.86
N ASP A 225 -18.07 -7.35 -9.47
CA ASP A 225 -18.53 -8.65 -8.98
C ASP A 225 -17.93 -9.00 -7.61
N ALA A 226 -16.64 -8.72 -7.40
CA ALA A 226 -15.99 -8.92 -6.11
C ALA A 226 -16.60 -8.02 -5.02
N ASN A 227 -16.91 -6.76 -5.35
CA ASN A 227 -17.57 -5.83 -4.43
C ASN A 227 -19.00 -6.27 -4.11
N ALA A 228 -19.77 -6.75 -5.10
CA ALA A 228 -21.11 -7.28 -4.90
C ALA A 228 -21.08 -8.51 -3.97
N ARG A 229 -20.16 -9.46 -4.19
CA ARG A 229 -19.97 -10.62 -3.30
C ARG A 229 -19.61 -10.20 -1.88
N LYS A 230 -18.72 -9.22 -1.73
CA LYS A 230 -18.34 -8.68 -0.42
C LYS A 230 -19.51 -8.02 0.30
N GLN A 231 -20.39 -7.33 -0.44
CA GLN A 231 -21.59 -6.74 0.13
C GLN A 231 -22.58 -7.81 0.61
N VAL A 232 -22.85 -8.83 -0.21
CA VAL A 232 -23.69 -9.97 0.18
C VAL A 232 -23.13 -10.69 1.41
N GLN A 233 -21.82 -10.90 1.49
CA GLN A 233 -21.19 -11.48 2.68
C GLN A 233 -21.36 -10.62 3.94
N LYS A 234 -21.25 -9.30 3.82
CA LYS A 234 -21.49 -8.38 4.94
C LYS A 234 -22.94 -8.41 5.39
N GLU A 235 -23.89 -8.41 4.45
CA GLU A 235 -25.32 -8.48 4.76
C GLU A 235 -25.67 -9.82 5.43
N LEU A 236 -25.07 -10.92 4.98
CA LEU A 236 -25.27 -12.24 5.57
C LEU A 236 -24.66 -12.34 6.99
N ALA A 237 -23.45 -11.81 7.18
CA ALA A 237 -22.83 -11.73 8.50
C ALA A 237 -23.66 -10.86 9.47
N TRP A 238 -24.14 -9.70 8.99
CA TRP A 238 -25.00 -8.83 9.79
C TRP A 238 -26.35 -9.48 10.14
N ALA A 239 -26.96 -10.23 9.21
CA ALA A 239 -28.16 -11.00 9.47
C ALA A 239 -27.93 -12.12 10.51
N GLN A 240 -26.78 -12.78 10.47
CA GLN A 240 -26.39 -13.78 11.48
C GLN A 240 -26.19 -13.14 12.85
N GLU A 241 -25.49 -12.00 12.94
CA GLU A 241 -25.33 -11.26 14.20
C GLU A 241 -26.68 -10.81 14.77
N LEU A 242 -27.58 -10.29 13.94
CA LEU A 242 -28.94 -9.93 14.36
C LEU A 242 -29.73 -11.15 14.86
N ALA A 243 -29.59 -12.31 14.23
CA ALA A 243 -30.20 -13.55 14.70
C ALA A 243 -29.66 -13.99 16.06
N ILE A 244 -28.34 -13.90 16.27
CA ILE A 244 -27.69 -14.19 17.56
C ILE A 244 -28.23 -13.25 18.65
N VAL A 245 -28.28 -11.94 18.39
CA VAL A 245 -28.79 -10.95 19.35
C VAL A 245 -30.27 -11.20 19.65
N LYS A 246 -31.08 -11.54 18.64
CA LYS A 246 -32.50 -11.85 18.83
C LYS A 246 -32.69 -13.10 19.70
N ASN A 247 -31.89 -14.14 19.48
CA ASN A 247 -31.92 -15.37 20.28
C ASN A 247 -31.47 -15.11 21.71
N ALA A 248 -30.34 -14.41 21.92
CA ALA A 248 -29.86 -14.04 23.24
C ALA A 248 -30.90 -13.20 24.02
N LYS A 249 -31.60 -12.28 23.33
CA LYS A 249 -32.68 -11.50 23.95
C LYS A 249 -33.89 -12.35 24.31
N ALA A 250 -34.21 -13.38 23.51
CA ALA A 250 -35.28 -14.32 23.82
C ALA A 250 -34.91 -15.21 25.02
N GLU A 251 -33.67 -15.70 25.09
CA GLU A 251 -33.14 -16.47 26.21
C GLU A 251 -33.15 -15.65 27.51
N LEU A 252 -32.70 -14.38 27.45
CA LEU A 252 -32.73 -13.48 28.60
C LEU A 252 -34.16 -13.27 29.12
N ARG A 253 -35.14 -13.10 28.22
CA ARG A 253 -36.55 -12.98 28.61
C ARG A 253 -37.06 -14.27 29.26
N ALA A 254 -36.72 -15.43 28.69
CA ALA A 254 -37.10 -16.71 29.26
C ALA A 254 -36.47 -16.94 30.66
N GLN A 255 -35.23 -16.48 30.88
CA GLN A 255 -34.60 -16.50 32.20
C GLN A 255 -35.30 -15.56 33.18
N GLN A 256 -35.60 -14.32 32.77
CA GLN A 256 -36.34 -13.37 33.60
C GLN A 256 -37.73 -13.89 33.98
N GLU A 257 -38.44 -14.55 33.07
CA GLU A 257 -39.72 -15.18 33.36
C GLU A 257 -39.58 -16.34 34.36
N LYS A 258 -38.54 -17.16 34.25
CA LYS A 258 -38.25 -18.23 35.22
C LYS A 258 -37.94 -17.65 36.60
N GLU A 259 -37.07 -16.65 36.68
CA GLU A 259 -36.74 -15.97 37.94
C GLU A 259 -37.97 -15.31 38.57
N HIS A 260 -38.82 -14.69 37.75
CA HIS A 260 -40.07 -14.10 38.23
C HIS A 260 -41.05 -15.15 38.76
N ARG A 261 -41.16 -16.32 38.12
CA ARG A 261 -41.97 -17.43 38.65
C ARG A 261 -41.43 -17.94 39.99
N ILE A 262 -40.13 -18.18 40.09
CA ILE A 262 -39.49 -18.60 41.35
C ILE A 262 -39.72 -17.54 42.45
N PHE A 263 -39.63 -16.26 42.11
CA PHE A 263 -39.92 -15.18 43.05
C PHE A 263 -41.37 -15.21 43.53
N LEU A 264 -42.34 -15.43 42.64
CA LEU A 264 -43.74 -15.56 43.03
C LEU A 264 -44.00 -16.79 43.90
N GLU A 265 -43.40 -17.93 43.57
CA GLU A 265 -43.48 -19.17 44.37
C GLU A 265 -42.91 -18.95 45.78
N ASN A 266 -41.69 -18.41 45.89
CA ASN A 266 -41.08 -18.05 47.18
C ASN A 266 -41.93 -17.05 47.97
N LYS A 267 -42.53 -16.06 47.30
CA LYS A 267 -43.43 -15.10 47.94
C LYS A 267 -44.67 -15.80 48.49
N THR A 268 -45.26 -16.75 47.76
CA THR A 268 -46.40 -17.52 48.25
C THR A 268 -46.04 -18.40 49.44
N GLU A 269 -44.90 -19.08 49.41
CA GLU A 269 -44.40 -19.89 50.54
C GLU A 269 -44.14 -19.02 51.78
N LEU A 270 -43.56 -17.83 51.61
CA LEU A 270 -43.36 -16.87 52.71
C LEU A 270 -44.69 -16.38 53.30
N VAL A 271 -45.70 -16.15 52.48
CA VAL A 271 -47.03 -15.76 52.97
C VAL A 271 -47.70 -16.92 53.72
N GLU A 272 -47.57 -18.17 53.25
CA GLU A 272 -48.11 -19.34 53.93
C GLU A 272 -47.41 -19.62 55.26
N THR A 273 -46.08 -19.56 55.30
CA THR A 273 -45.31 -19.68 56.54
C THR A 273 -45.64 -18.57 57.52
N ALA A 274 -45.83 -17.33 57.06
CA ALA A 274 -46.29 -16.22 57.90
C ALA A 274 -47.71 -16.48 58.47
N LYS A 275 -48.63 -17.02 57.66
CA LYS A 275 -49.97 -17.42 58.13
C LYS A 275 -49.90 -18.53 59.19
N LEU A 276 -49.06 -19.55 58.98
CA LEU A 276 -48.85 -20.65 59.94
C LEU A 276 -48.24 -20.13 61.24
N ASN A 277 -47.24 -19.26 61.17
CA ASN A 277 -46.65 -18.63 62.34
C ASN A 277 -47.66 -17.75 63.09
N SER A 278 -48.50 -16.99 62.38
CA SER A 278 -49.59 -16.22 62.99
C SER A 278 -50.59 -17.13 63.72
N LYS A 279 -50.98 -18.26 63.13
CA LYS A 279 -51.83 -19.26 63.79
C LYS A 279 -51.18 -19.81 65.07
N ARG A 280 -49.91 -20.23 65.01
CA ARG A 280 -49.15 -20.71 66.18
C ARG A 280 -49.05 -19.67 67.29
N ILE A 281 -48.87 -18.39 66.94
CA ILE A 281 -48.85 -17.30 67.93
C ILE A 281 -50.22 -17.15 68.60
N LYS A 282 -51.31 -17.24 67.82
CA LYS A 282 -52.68 -17.19 68.37
C LYS A 282 -52.98 -18.39 69.27
N GLU A 283 -52.57 -19.59 68.88
CA GLU A 283 -52.70 -20.81 69.70
C GLU A 283 -51.94 -20.65 71.02
N LYS A 284 -50.68 -20.24 70.99
CA LYS A 284 -49.90 -19.96 72.21
C LYS A 284 -50.51 -18.87 73.09
N PHE A 285 -51.18 -17.88 72.49
CA PHE A 285 -51.87 -16.86 73.24
C PHE A 285 -53.10 -17.42 73.95
N LEU A 286 -53.88 -18.28 73.27
CA LEU A 286 -55.01 -18.99 73.86
C LEU A 286 -54.57 -19.95 74.96
N GLU A 287 -53.51 -20.73 74.74
CA GLU A 287 -52.90 -21.60 75.77
C GLU A 287 -52.53 -20.78 77.01
N ARG A 288 -51.90 -19.62 76.85
CA ARG A 288 -51.57 -18.72 77.98
C ARG A 288 -52.80 -18.14 78.67
N GLU A 289 -53.90 -17.90 77.94
CA GLU A 289 -55.14 -17.47 78.57
C GLU A 289 -55.80 -18.60 79.37
N GLU A 290 -55.72 -19.83 78.87
CA GLU A 290 -56.18 -21.02 79.59
C GLU A 290 -55.34 -21.30 80.82
N GLU A 291 -54.01 -21.20 80.72
CA GLU A 291 -53.09 -21.25 81.86
C GLU A 291 -53.44 -20.19 82.91
N LYS A 292 -53.67 -18.93 82.49
CA LYS A 292 -54.10 -17.87 83.42
C LYS A 292 -55.44 -18.17 84.10
N LYS A 293 -56.40 -18.75 83.37
CA LYS A 293 -57.69 -19.16 83.95
C LYS A 293 -57.51 -20.31 84.93
N HIS A 294 -56.65 -21.27 84.60
CA HIS A 294 -56.31 -22.39 85.46
C HIS A 294 -55.57 -21.93 86.72
N ASP A 295 -54.59 -21.04 86.61
CA ASP A 295 -53.87 -20.43 87.73
C ASP A 295 -54.81 -19.59 88.61
N ALA A 296 -55.74 -18.86 88.01
CA ALA A 296 -56.78 -18.15 88.75
C ALA A 296 -57.72 -19.11 89.49
N ALA A 297 -58.04 -20.27 88.90
CA ALA A 297 -58.84 -21.31 89.55
C ALA A 297 -58.08 -21.98 90.70
N LEU A 298 -56.80 -22.33 90.49
CA LEU A 298 -55.91 -22.84 91.54
C LEU A 298 -55.71 -21.82 92.66
N SER A 299 -55.56 -20.55 92.33
CA SER A 299 -55.46 -19.46 93.31
C SER A 299 -56.75 -19.32 94.13
N LYS A 300 -57.91 -19.39 93.49
CA LYS A 300 -59.22 -19.44 94.20
C LYS A 300 -59.32 -20.66 95.09
N GLN A 301 -58.91 -21.84 94.61
CA GLN A 301 -58.91 -23.07 95.39
C GLN A 301 -57.93 -22.99 96.57
N ALA A 302 -56.76 -22.40 96.38
CA ALA A 302 -55.76 -22.17 97.43
C ALA A 302 -56.26 -21.17 98.48
N MET A 303 -56.94 -20.08 98.07
CA MET A 303 -57.62 -19.17 98.99
C MET A 303 -58.73 -19.88 99.75
N GLN A 304 -59.55 -20.71 99.08
CA GLN A 304 -60.61 -21.47 99.75
C GLN A 304 -60.03 -22.45 100.76
N MET A 305 -58.97 -23.20 100.39
CA MET A 305 -58.26 -24.07 101.33
C MET A 305 -57.61 -23.28 102.47
N ALA A 306 -57.09 -22.07 102.22
CA ALA A 306 -56.58 -21.19 103.28
C ALA A 306 -57.70 -20.73 104.22
N ILE A 307 -58.89 -20.39 103.70
CA ILE A 307 -60.07 -20.06 104.49
C ILE A 307 -60.54 -21.27 105.30
N ASP A 308 -60.59 -22.46 104.70
CA ASP A 308 -60.98 -23.69 105.37
C ASP A 308 -59.92 -24.10 106.43
N ARG A 309 -58.63 -23.86 106.16
CA ARG A 309 -57.55 -24.00 107.13
C ARG A 309 -57.62 -22.96 108.24
N GLU A 310 -58.00 -21.72 107.94
CA GLU A 310 -58.19 -20.67 108.95
C GLU A 310 -59.42 -20.97 109.81
N ASN A 311 -60.51 -21.46 109.21
CA ASN A 311 -61.73 -21.87 109.93
C ASN A 311 -61.48 -23.12 110.76
N SER A 312 -60.75 -24.10 110.24
CA SER A 312 -60.34 -25.29 111.01
C SER A 312 -59.27 -24.96 112.06
N ALA A 313 -58.38 -24.01 111.80
CA ALA A 313 -57.44 -23.48 112.79
C ALA A 313 -58.17 -22.65 113.86
N LYS A 314 -59.19 -21.87 113.50
CA LYS A 314 -60.08 -21.19 114.47
C LYS A 314 -60.81 -22.22 115.30
N ALA A 315 -61.43 -23.24 114.70
CA ALA A 315 -62.07 -24.34 115.42
C ALA A 315 -61.08 -25.18 116.25
N ALA A 316 -59.83 -25.34 115.80
CA ALA A 316 -58.77 -26.04 116.53
C ALA A 316 -58.22 -25.18 117.67
N VAL A 317 -58.06 -23.86 117.48
CA VAL A 317 -57.70 -22.89 118.52
C VAL A 317 -58.85 -22.75 119.50
N GLU A 318 -60.10 -22.85 119.08
CA GLU A 318 -61.26 -22.89 119.95
C GLU A 318 -61.26 -24.18 120.76
N LYS A 319 -61.01 -25.35 120.14
CA LYS A 319 -60.79 -26.63 120.83
C LYS A 319 -59.54 -26.66 121.70
N ILE A 320 -58.47 -25.95 121.35
CA ILE A 320 -57.24 -25.80 122.15
C ILE A 320 -57.43 -24.76 123.25
N ALA A 321 -58.28 -23.75 123.07
CA ALA A 321 -58.70 -22.83 124.11
C ALA A 321 -59.72 -23.49 125.04
N GLU A 322 -60.47 -24.47 124.58
CA GLU A 322 -61.38 -25.31 125.37
C GLU A 322 -60.59 -26.40 126.12
N LYS A 323 -59.64 -27.08 125.46
CA LYS A 323 -58.64 -27.95 126.10
C LYS A 323 -57.68 -27.16 126.99
N GLY A 324 -57.32 -25.95 126.63
CA GLY A 324 -56.51 -25.03 127.43
C GLY A 324 -57.28 -24.52 128.63
N ARG A 325 -58.60 -24.30 128.52
CA ARG A 325 -59.51 -24.08 129.65
C ARG A 325 -59.69 -25.35 130.51
N GLN A 326 -59.60 -26.55 129.95
CA GLN A 326 -59.61 -27.82 130.69
C GLN A 326 -58.23 -28.20 131.27
N MET A 327 -57.12 -27.76 130.68
CA MET A 327 -55.76 -28.05 131.13
C MET A 327 -55.20 -26.95 132.02
N LEU A 328 -55.69 -25.71 131.96
CA LEU A 328 -55.54 -24.73 133.05
C LEU A 328 -56.24 -25.20 134.33
N LYS A 329 -57.22 -26.10 134.23
CA LYS A 329 -57.78 -26.81 135.39
C LYS A 329 -56.91 -28.00 135.86
N MET A 330 -55.87 -28.41 135.12
CA MET A 330 -55.11 -29.65 135.38
C MET A 330 -53.57 -29.53 135.30
N GLY A 331 -53.00 -28.35 135.04
CA GLY A 331 -51.56 -28.03 135.18
C GLY A 331 -50.59 -28.83 134.28
N GLY A 332 -49.99 -28.17 133.28
CA GLY A 332 -48.86 -28.74 132.52
C GLY A 332 -48.57 -27.98 131.22
N MET A 333 -47.81 -26.89 131.30
CA MET A 333 -47.58 -25.94 130.20
C MET A 333 -46.24 -26.15 129.47
N ASP A 334 -45.33 -26.94 130.05
CA ASP A 334 -43.93 -26.98 129.60
C ASP A 334 -43.64 -28.04 128.52
N GLU A 335 -44.43 -29.12 128.44
CA GLU A 335 -44.22 -30.18 127.44
C GLU A 335 -44.64 -29.77 126.01
N LEU A 336 -45.55 -28.79 125.89
CA LEU A 336 -46.05 -28.28 124.61
C LEU A 336 -45.08 -27.32 123.91
N VAL A 337 -44.29 -26.56 124.68
CA VAL A 337 -43.28 -25.65 124.15
C VAL A 337 -42.12 -26.47 123.54
N ALA A 338 -41.70 -27.54 124.23
CA ALA A 338 -40.63 -28.43 123.78
C ALA A 338 -40.97 -29.14 122.44
N ALA A 339 -42.23 -29.58 122.26
CA ALA A 339 -42.64 -30.24 121.01
C ALA A 339 -42.71 -29.28 119.81
N ARG A 340 -43.01 -27.99 120.04
CA ARG A 340 -43.10 -26.96 119.00
C ARG A 340 -41.73 -26.51 118.51
N GLU A 341 -40.77 -26.35 119.42
CA GLU A 341 -39.39 -25.99 119.08
C GLU A 341 -38.70 -27.06 118.25
N LYS A 342 -38.99 -28.34 118.50
CA LYS A 342 -38.42 -29.45 117.74
C LYS A 342 -38.86 -29.46 116.26
N LYS A 343 -40.16 -29.23 115.99
CA LYS A 343 -40.67 -29.16 114.60
C LYS A 343 -40.13 -27.96 113.82
N PHE A 344 -39.95 -26.81 114.48
CA PHE A 344 -39.44 -25.62 113.82
C PHE A 344 -37.98 -25.80 113.39
N ARG A 345 -37.16 -26.51 114.19
CA ARG A 345 -35.78 -26.87 113.80
C ARG A 345 -35.73 -27.82 112.61
N GLU A 346 -36.60 -28.84 112.60
CA GLU A 346 -36.66 -29.81 111.50
C GLU A 346 -37.09 -29.18 110.16
N GLU A 347 -37.99 -28.20 110.17
CA GLU A 347 -38.39 -27.47 108.95
C GLU A 347 -37.31 -26.50 108.46
N LEU A 348 -36.58 -25.86 109.39
CA LEU A 348 -35.49 -24.93 109.06
C LEU A 348 -34.29 -25.68 108.43
N GLU A 349 -34.00 -26.89 108.91
CA GLU A 349 -32.99 -27.76 108.29
C GLU A 349 -33.40 -28.25 106.90
N ARG A 350 -34.70 -28.52 106.65
CA ARG A 350 -35.18 -28.88 105.31
C ARG A 350 -35.07 -27.70 104.34
N ALA A 351 -35.49 -26.52 104.77
CA ALA A 351 -35.39 -25.30 103.96
C ALA A 351 -33.94 -24.94 103.61
N GLN A 352 -32.99 -25.19 104.51
CA GLN A 352 -31.56 -25.01 104.23
C GLN A 352 -31.03 -26.02 103.20
N ARG A 353 -31.43 -27.29 103.28
CA ARG A 353 -31.04 -28.31 102.28
C ARG A 353 -31.61 -28.02 100.89
N ASP A 354 -32.86 -27.56 100.82
CA ASP A 354 -33.49 -27.19 99.55
C ASP A 354 -32.84 -25.95 98.93
N LYS A 355 -32.43 -24.98 99.75
CA LYS A 355 -31.66 -23.81 99.30
C LYS A 355 -30.29 -24.21 98.74
N GLU A 356 -29.55 -25.08 99.42
CA GLU A 356 -28.26 -25.59 98.94
C GLU A 356 -28.40 -26.40 97.64
N ALA A 357 -29.48 -27.18 97.49
CA ALA A 357 -29.76 -27.91 96.26
C ALA A 357 -30.02 -26.95 95.08
N TYR A 358 -30.80 -25.88 95.32
CA TYR A 358 -31.11 -24.88 94.30
C TYR A 358 -29.88 -24.06 93.87
N GLU A 359 -29.00 -23.70 94.82
CA GLU A 359 -27.74 -22.99 94.50
C GLU A 359 -26.79 -23.85 93.65
N ARG A 360 -26.65 -25.15 93.96
CA ARG A 360 -25.86 -26.08 93.15
C ARG A 360 -26.42 -26.28 91.74
N GLU A 361 -27.74 -26.23 91.57
CA GLU A 361 -28.39 -26.35 90.27
C GLU A 361 -28.23 -25.07 89.43
N GLN A 362 -28.29 -23.89 90.05
CA GLN A 362 -27.96 -22.63 89.37
C GLN A 362 -26.51 -22.58 88.89
N ASP A 363 -25.54 -23.03 89.71
CA ASP A 363 -24.13 -23.07 89.33
C ASP A 363 -23.87 -24.03 88.16
N ARG A 364 -24.56 -25.18 88.14
CA ARG A 364 -24.51 -26.10 86.98
C ARG A 364 -25.05 -25.45 85.71
N ILE A 365 -26.21 -24.79 85.78
CA ILE A 365 -26.81 -24.11 84.62
C ILE A 365 -25.90 -22.96 84.13
N ALA A 366 -25.27 -22.23 85.05
CA ALA A 366 -24.32 -21.18 84.70
C ALA A 366 -23.09 -21.75 83.96
N ALA A 367 -22.51 -22.84 84.47
CA ALA A 367 -21.38 -23.51 83.84
C ALA A 367 -21.72 -24.08 82.45
N GLU A 368 -22.89 -24.70 82.28
CA GLU A 368 -23.36 -25.21 80.98
C GLU A 368 -23.58 -24.08 79.96
N ARG A 369 -24.14 -22.95 80.39
CA ARG A 369 -24.30 -21.77 79.53
C ARG A 369 -22.96 -21.18 79.10
N GLU A 370 -21.99 -21.12 80.00
CA GLU A 370 -20.64 -20.64 79.67
C GLU A 370 -19.92 -21.60 78.71
N ALA A 371 -20.04 -22.92 78.92
CA ALA A 371 -19.50 -23.92 78.00
C ALA A 371 -20.14 -23.82 76.61
N ALA A 372 -21.47 -23.69 76.54
CA ALA A 372 -22.19 -23.50 75.28
C ALA A 372 -21.80 -22.19 74.57
N ARG A 373 -21.53 -21.12 75.33
CA ARG A 373 -21.02 -19.85 74.78
C ARG A 373 -19.63 -20.01 74.17
N LYS A 374 -18.69 -20.63 74.89
CA LYS A 374 -17.32 -20.89 74.40
C LYS A 374 -17.33 -21.78 73.15
N GLN A 375 -18.23 -22.76 73.10
CA GLN A 375 -18.39 -23.61 71.91
C GLN A 375 -18.87 -22.81 70.69
N ARG A 376 -19.88 -21.94 70.87
CA ARG A 376 -20.36 -21.06 69.78
C ARG A 376 -19.28 -20.09 69.32
N GLU A 377 -18.53 -19.50 70.25
CA GLU A 377 -17.40 -18.62 69.91
C GLU A 377 -16.35 -19.39 69.09
N HIS A 378 -15.99 -20.61 69.48
CA HIS A 378 -15.08 -21.46 68.72
C HIS A 378 -15.62 -21.79 67.30
N ASP A 379 -16.89 -22.15 67.16
CA ASP A 379 -17.50 -22.45 65.87
C ASP A 379 -17.57 -21.21 64.96
N THR A 380 -17.81 -20.02 65.54
CA THR A 380 -17.73 -18.74 64.79
C THR A 380 -16.31 -18.45 64.31
N VAL A 381 -15.29 -18.73 65.11
CA VAL A 381 -13.89 -18.55 64.70
C VAL A 381 -13.53 -19.52 63.57
N LEU A 382 -13.94 -20.79 63.65
CA LEU A 382 -13.68 -21.77 62.59
C LEU A 382 -14.37 -21.41 61.27
N THR A 383 -15.61 -20.92 61.34
CA THR A 383 -16.35 -20.48 60.14
C THR A 383 -15.73 -19.23 59.52
N LEU A 384 -15.31 -18.26 60.31
CA LEU A 384 -14.57 -17.09 59.83
C LEU A 384 -13.22 -17.46 59.22
N ASP A 385 -12.46 -18.37 59.83
CA ASP A 385 -11.17 -18.81 59.28
C ASP A 385 -11.36 -19.56 57.95
N LYS A 386 -12.41 -20.39 57.84
CA LYS A 386 -12.79 -21.03 56.57
C LYS A 386 -13.12 -19.99 55.49
N GLN A 387 -13.93 -18.99 55.79
CA GLN A 387 -14.27 -17.91 54.86
C GLN A 387 -13.04 -17.11 54.43
N MET A 388 -12.11 -16.84 55.36
CA MET A 388 -10.85 -16.13 55.06
C MET A 388 -9.94 -16.96 54.14
N ARG A 389 -9.83 -18.27 54.34
CA ARG A 389 -9.09 -19.16 53.44
C ARG A 389 -9.71 -19.23 52.06
N GLU A 390 -11.04 -19.35 51.97
CA GLU A 390 -11.77 -19.31 50.69
C GLU A 390 -11.56 -17.99 49.95
N LEU A 391 -11.61 -16.85 50.67
CA LEU A 391 -11.36 -15.54 50.10
C LEU A 391 -9.93 -15.38 49.60
N ARG A 392 -8.92 -15.88 50.35
CA ARG A 392 -7.53 -15.91 49.91
C ARG A 392 -7.35 -16.79 48.66
N ALA A 393 -8.00 -17.95 48.61
CA ALA A 393 -7.96 -18.83 47.45
C ALA A 393 -8.59 -18.19 46.21
N ARG A 394 -9.71 -17.46 46.35
CA ARG A 394 -10.32 -16.70 45.26
C ARG A 394 -9.40 -15.60 44.74
N LYS A 395 -8.82 -14.80 45.64
CA LYS A 395 -7.86 -13.75 45.26
C LYS A 395 -6.61 -14.31 44.57
N GLN A 396 -6.15 -15.49 45.00
CA GLN A 396 -5.03 -16.15 44.35
C GLN A 396 -5.40 -16.62 42.94
N LYS A 397 -6.58 -17.21 42.74
CA LYS A 397 -7.08 -17.57 41.40
C LYS A 397 -7.21 -16.36 40.48
N GLU A 398 -7.78 -15.26 40.95
CA GLU A 398 -7.89 -14.00 40.18
C GLU A 398 -6.50 -13.47 39.78
N LYS A 399 -5.51 -13.53 40.69
CA LYS A 399 -4.13 -13.16 40.40
C LYS A 399 -3.51 -14.06 39.32
N ASP A 400 -3.73 -15.37 39.42
CA ASP A 400 -3.20 -16.33 38.45
C ASP A 400 -3.85 -16.16 37.06
N GLU A 401 -5.16 -15.86 37.01
CA GLU A 401 -5.90 -15.52 35.79
C GLU A 401 -5.38 -14.22 35.16
N LEU A 402 -5.18 -13.16 35.94
CA LEU A 402 -4.59 -11.90 35.45
C LEU A 402 -3.17 -12.10 34.94
N THR A 403 -2.38 -12.96 35.60
CA THR A 403 -1.02 -13.28 35.16
C THR A 403 -1.04 -14.09 33.85
N ALA A 404 -1.98 -15.02 33.70
CA ALA A 404 -2.18 -15.77 32.47
C ALA A 404 -2.62 -14.86 31.33
N PHE A 405 -3.55 -13.93 31.59
CA PHE A 405 -3.98 -12.91 30.63
C PHE A 405 -2.81 -12.01 30.21
N GLY A 406 -2.01 -11.51 31.15
CA GLY A 406 -0.82 -10.72 30.85
C GLY A 406 0.20 -11.46 29.98
N ARG A 407 0.42 -12.77 30.21
CA ARG A 407 1.26 -13.60 29.34
C ARG A 407 0.67 -13.80 27.94
N GLY A 408 -0.66 -13.93 27.82
CA GLY A 408 -1.33 -13.98 26.52
C GLY A 408 -1.10 -12.70 25.73
N LEU A 409 -1.30 -11.55 26.37
CA LEU A 409 -1.11 -10.24 25.76
C LEU A 409 0.34 -10.00 25.32
N ALA A 410 1.32 -10.45 26.11
CA ALA A 410 2.73 -10.37 25.74
C ALA A 410 3.04 -11.18 24.47
N ARG A 411 2.50 -12.40 24.36
CA ARG A 411 2.64 -13.23 23.15
C ARG A 411 1.99 -12.59 21.93
N ASP A 412 0.83 -11.98 22.10
CA ASP A 412 0.16 -11.28 21.01
C ASP A 412 1.01 -10.11 20.51
N VAL A 413 1.60 -9.33 21.41
CA VAL A 413 2.54 -8.24 21.05
C VAL A 413 3.78 -8.77 20.33
N GLU A 414 4.36 -9.89 20.78
CA GLU A 414 5.48 -10.54 20.09
C GLU A 414 5.08 -11.00 18.68
N ASN A 415 3.91 -11.62 18.53
CA ASN A 415 3.38 -12.06 17.23
C ASN A 415 3.16 -10.87 16.28
N TYR A 416 2.63 -9.75 16.76
CA TYR A 416 2.48 -8.53 15.97
C TYR A 416 3.83 -7.96 15.52
N SER A 417 4.84 -7.97 16.39
CA SER A 417 6.20 -7.55 16.05
C SER A 417 6.81 -8.44 14.96
N VAL A 418 6.64 -9.76 15.06
CA VAL A 418 7.10 -10.70 14.01
C VAL A 418 6.40 -10.40 12.68
N LEU A 419 5.07 -10.24 12.67
CA LEU A 419 4.31 -9.90 11.46
C LEU A 419 4.72 -8.57 10.85
N GLU A 420 5.03 -7.56 11.68
CA GLU A 420 5.51 -6.26 11.20
C GLU A 420 6.89 -6.40 10.53
N ASN A 421 7.79 -7.17 11.12
CA ASN A 421 9.11 -7.48 10.54
C ASN A 421 8.99 -8.26 9.22
N GLU A 422 8.11 -9.27 9.15
CA GLU A 422 7.83 -10.03 7.93
C GLU A 422 7.27 -9.13 6.81
N LEU A 423 6.34 -8.24 7.15
CA LEU A 423 5.79 -7.26 6.20
C LEU A 423 6.85 -6.27 5.72
N GLU A 424 7.75 -5.83 6.60
CA GLU A 424 8.85 -4.95 6.22
C GLU A 424 9.84 -5.67 5.30
N GLN A 425 10.17 -6.94 5.60
CA GLN A 425 11.02 -7.76 4.75
C GLN A 425 10.39 -8.00 3.38
N ALA A 426 9.09 -8.31 3.31
CA ALA A 426 8.36 -8.46 2.05
C ALA A 426 8.37 -7.16 1.21
N ARG A 427 8.26 -5.99 1.86
CA ARG A 427 8.39 -4.69 1.18
C ARG A 427 9.80 -4.43 0.65
N ARG A 428 10.84 -4.85 1.39
CA ARG A 428 12.23 -4.73 0.92
C ARG A 428 12.45 -5.59 -0.32
N LEU A 429 12.00 -6.84 -0.31
CA LEU A 429 12.08 -7.75 -1.46
C LEU A 429 11.32 -7.20 -2.67
N MET A 430 10.09 -6.74 -2.51
CA MET A 430 9.35 -6.10 -3.63
C MET A 430 10.07 -4.86 -4.19
N ASN A 431 10.72 -4.07 -3.35
CA ASN A 431 11.50 -2.93 -3.83
C ASN A 431 12.78 -3.36 -4.56
N GLU A 432 13.39 -4.45 -4.16
CA GLU A 432 14.54 -5.04 -4.87
C GLU A 432 14.11 -5.61 -6.23
N ASP A 433 13.01 -6.37 -6.29
CA ASP A 433 12.44 -6.87 -7.53
C ASP A 433 12.09 -5.74 -8.49
N ASN A 434 11.43 -4.68 -8.01
CA ASN A 434 11.13 -3.50 -8.81
C ASN A 434 12.40 -2.83 -9.36
N LYS A 435 13.49 -2.76 -8.56
CA LYS A 435 14.77 -2.21 -9.03
C LYS A 435 15.39 -3.09 -10.10
N LEU A 436 15.38 -4.41 -9.91
CA LEU A 436 15.90 -5.36 -10.89
C LEU A 436 15.14 -5.24 -12.21
N GLN A 437 13.81 -5.16 -12.16
CA GLN A 437 12.98 -4.96 -13.35
C GLN A 437 13.30 -3.65 -14.08
N VAL A 438 13.50 -2.55 -13.35
CA VAL A 438 13.90 -1.27 -13.96
C VAL A 438 15.29 -1.35 -14.59
N VAL A 439 16.24 -2.03 -13.94
CA VAL A 439 17.59 -2.24 -14.49
C VAL A 439 17.53 -3.09 -15.76
N GLU A 440 16.74 -4.15 -15.78
CA GLU A 440 16.53 -5.01 -16.95
C GLU A 440 15.90 -4.22 -18.10
N GLN A 441 14.88 -3.38 -17.82
CA GLN A 441 14.30 -2.48 -18.82
C GLN A 441 15.32 -1.51 -19.39
N TRP A 442 16.14 -0.89 -18.54
CA TRP A 442 17.20 0.03 -18.95
C TRP A 442 18.30 -0.67 -19.76
N GLN A 443 18.70 -1.88 -19.38
CA GLN A 443 19.66 -2.67 -20.15
C GLN A 443 19.09 -3.06 -21.51
N THR A 444 17.84 -3.51 -21.55
CA THR A 444 17.14 -3.85 -22.80
C THR A 444 17.05 -2.63 -23.72
N GLU A 445 16.70 -1.46 -23.17
CA GLU A 445 16.60 -0.22 -23.95
C GLU A 445 17.98 0.29 -24.39
N ALA A 446 19.01 0.18 -23.54
CA ALA A 446 20.38 0.52 -23.90
C ALA A 446 20.91 -0.41 -25.00
N GLN A 447 20.63 -1.71 -24.93
CA GLN A 447 20.99 -2.67 -25.97
C GLN A 447 20.25 -2.38 -27.28
N ARG A 448 18.95 -2.06 -27.24
CA ARG A 448 18.20 -1.60 -28.42
C ARG A 448 18.82 -0.36 -29.04
N ARG A 449 19.05 0.69 -28.24
CA ARG A 449 19.67 1.94 -28.72
C ARG A 449 21.08 1.71 -29.25
N TYR A 450 21.84 0.80 -28.66
CA TYR A 450 23.17 0.45 -29.16
C TYR A 450 23.08 -0.33 -30.48
N ALA A 451 22.16 -1.29 -30.61
CA ALA A 451 21.91 -1.98 -31.88
C ALA A 451 21.49 -0.99 -32.98
N ASP A 452 20.66 -0.01 -32.65
CA ASP A 452 20.25 1.07 -33.56
C ASP A 452 21.43 2.01 -33.91
N GLN A 453 22.34 2.27 -32.96
CA GLN A 453 23.51 3.15 -33.16
C GLN A 453 24.70 2.47 -33.85
N VAL A 454 24.88 1.16 -33.71
CA VAL A 454 25.98 0.41 -34.33
C VAL A 454 25.84 0.34 -35.86
N GLY A 455 24.79 0.91 -36.43
CA GLY A 455 24.63 0.98 -37.88
C GLY A 455 24.51 -0.41 -38.47
N VAL A 456 23.81 -1.31 -37.76
CA VAL A 456 23.30 -2.52 -38.39
C VAL A 456 22.31 -2.03 -39.43
N MET A 457 22.68 -2.21 -40.71
CA MET A 457 21.81 -1.84 -41.82
C MET A 457 20.42 -2.42 -41.56
N SER A 458 19.40 -1.58 -41.67
CA SER A 458 18.03 -2.04 -41.42
C SER A 458 17.71 -3.25 -42.30
N GLU A 459 16.71 -4.07 -41.94
CA GLU A 459 16.28 -5.20 -42.77
C GLU A 459 15.99 -4.77 -44.23
N PHE A 460 15.61 -3.50 -44.41
CA PHE A 460 15.39 -2.88 -45.71
C PHE A 460 16.69 -2.56 -46.46
N GLU A 461 17.71 -2.03 -45.77
CA GLU A 461 19.03 -1.77 -46.35
C GLU A 461 19.80 -3.06 -46.64
N THR A 462 19.65 -4.09 -45.80
CA THR A 462 20.19 -5.43 -46.04
C THR A 462 19.48 -6.13 -47.18
N ALA A 463 18.16 -6.00 -47.31
CA ALA A 463 17.42 -6.49 -48.47
C ALA A 463 17.85 -5.78 -49.77
N ARG A 464 18.05 -4.45 -49.73
CA ARG A 464 18.53 -3.66 -50.88
C ARG A 464 19.96 -4.02 -51.30
N ASN A 465 20.83 -4.31 -50.33
CA ASN A 465 22.22 -4.67 -50.59
C ASN A 465 22.45 -6.19 -50.72
N LYS A 466 21.38 -7.00 -50.73
CA LYS A 466 21.45 -8.47 -50.70
C LYS A 466 22.22 -9.06 -51.87
N GLU A 467 22.01 -8.56 -53.09
CA GLU A 467 22.77 -8.99 -54.28
C GLU A 467 24.26 -8.60 -54.18
N TYR A 468 24.57 -7.39 -53.72
CA TYR A 468 25.94 -6.93 -53.54
C TYR A 468 26.68 -7.69 -52.43
N LEU A 469 26.00 -8.02 -51.33
CA LEU A 469 26.54 -8.81 -50.23
C LEU A 469 26.75 -10.29 -50.62
N GLN A 470 25.85 -10.88 -51.40
CA GLN A 470 26.02 -12.24 -51.94
C GLN A 470 27.20 -12.33 -52.92
N ILE A 471 27.43 -11.30 -53.74
CA ILE A 471 28.60 -11.22 -54.62
C ILE A 471 29.90 -11.05 -53.82
N ALA A 472 29.88 -10.26 -52.74
CA ALA A 472 31.04 -10.05 -51.88
C ALA A 472 31.41 -11.31 -51.07
N LEU A 473 30.42 -12.08 -50.60
CA LEU A 473 30.62 -13.34 -49.88
C LEU A 473 30.96 -14.52 -50.81
N GLY A 474 30.54 -14.48 -52.08
CA GLY A 474 30.87 -15.51 -53.09
C GLY A 474 32.27 -15.39 -53.71
N LYS A 475 33.09 -14.43 -53.27
CA LYS A 475 34.51 -14.25 -53.68
C LYS A 475 35.51 -14.52 -52.55
N ALA A 476 35.05 -14.92 -51.37
CA ALA A 476 35.88 -15.50 -50.31
C ALA A 476 35.81 -17.02 -50.42
#